data_AF-A0A836SNF3-F1
#
_entry.id   AF-A0A836SNF3-F1
#
_cell.length_a   1.000
_cell.length_b   1.000
_cell.length_c   1.000
_cell.angle_alpha   90.00
_cell.angle_beta   90.00
_cell.angle_gamma   90.00
#
_symmetry.space_group_name_H-M   'P 1'
#
loop_
_entity.id
_entity.type
_entity.pdbx_description
1 polymer ?
#
loop_
_entity_poly.entity_id
_entity_poly.type
_entity_poly.pdbx_seq_one_letter_code
_entity_poly.pdbx_strand_id
1 'polypeptide(L)'
;MKELRKDAEAIFRTALEAVDPYRCVSSFLEGMDLPGRTFLVGMGKASVQMAKAAEDILGDRVEGGLVVTKYGHGGELRRIKVLEAGHPVPDEAGMRAAEEILSVARKTGQRGTLLCLISGGGSALTPLPPEGITLEEK
;
A
#
# COMPACT_ATOMS: atom_id res chain seq x y z
N MET A 1 -14.35 -25.64 29.85
CA MET A 1 -13.67 -25.79 28.53
C MET A 1 -14.37 -25.07 27.38
N LYS A 2 -15.69 -25.19 27.18
CA LYS A 2 -16.39 -24.47 26.08
C LYS A 2 -16.27 -22.93 26.18
N GLU A 3 -16.30 -22.37 27.38
CA GLU A 3 -16.16 -20.92 27.59
C GLU A 3 -14.73 -20.41 27.30
N LEU A 4 -13.68 -21.07 27.82
CA LEU A 4 -12.29 -20.69 27.50
C LEU A 4 -11.98 -20.69 26.00
N ARG A 5 -12.53 -21.64 25.24
CA ARG A 5 -12.35 -21.68 23.78
C ARG A 5 -13.01 -20.46 23.12
N LYS A 6 -14.22 -20.10 23.52
CA LYS A 6 -14.92 -18.91 22.99
C LYS A 6 -14.15 -17.64 23.33
N ASP A 7 -13.66 -17.52 24.56
CA ASP A 7 -12.89 -16.35 25.00
C ASP A 7 -11.60 -16.22 24.17
N ALA A 8 -10.87 -17.31 23.96
CA ALA A 8 -9.67 -17.32 23.11
C ALA A 8 -9.98 -16.95 21.65
N GLU A 9 -11.06 -17.49 21.08
CA GLU A 9 -11.50 -17.15 19.72
C GLU A 9 -11.90 -15.66 19.61
N ALA A 10 -12.57 -15.12 20.63
CA ALA A 10 -12.95 -13.71 20.68
C ALA A 10 -11.73 -12.78 20.77
N ILE A 11 -10.76 -13.11 21.63
CA ILE A 11 -9.49 -12.37 21.76
C ILE A 11 -8.75 -12.38 20.42
N PHE A 12 -8.61 -13.55 19.78
CA PHE A 12 -7.91 -13.68 18.50
C PHE A 12 -8.58 -12.84 17.39
N ARG A 13 -9.91 -12.93 17.26
CA ARG A 13 -10.65 -12.14 16.26
C ARG A 13 -10.53 -10.64 16.50
N THR A 14 -10.65 -10.21 17.76
CA THR A 14 -10.50 -8.80 18.13
C THR A 14 -9.08 -8.31 17.79
N ALA A 15 -8.05 -9.12 18.06
CA ALA A 15 -6.68 -8.78 17.72
C ALA A 15 -6.45 -8.68 16.20
N LEU A 16 -7.03 -9.58 15.40
CA LEU A 16 -6.99 -9.49 13.94
C LEU A 16 -7.70 -8.25 13.41
N GLU A 17 -8.90 -7.98 13.95
CA GLU A 17 -9.71 -6.83 13.58
C GLU A 17 -9.03 -5.49 13.89
N ALA A 18 -8.24 -5.44 14.98
CA ALA A 18 -7.50 -4.25 15.39
C ALA A 18 -6.32 -3.91 14.44
N VAL A 19 -5.86 -4.89 13.65
CA VAL A 19 -4.76 -4.71 12.68
C VAL A 19 -5.22 -4.90 11.23
N ASP A 20 -6.54 -4.89 10.99
CA ASP A 20 -7.09 -4.93 9.64
C ASP A 20 -6.62 -3.68 8.85
N PRO A 21 -5.96 -3.84 7.69
CA PRO A 21 -5.34 -2.73 6.98
C PRO A 21 -6.33 -1.64 6.55
N TYR A 22 -7.55 -2.03 6.18
CA TYR A 22 -8.58 -1.08 5.78
C TYR A 22 -9.04 -0.25 6.99
N ARG A 23 -9.35 -0.90 8.12
CA ARG A 23 -9.74 -0.23 9.36
C ARG A 23 -8.66 0.69 9.90
N CYS A 24 -7.40 0.24 9.94
CA CYS A 24 -6.29 1.06 10.42
C CYS A 24 -6.12 2.34 9.59
N VAL A 25 -6.16 2.22 8.27
CA VAL A 25 -6.02 3.39 7.38
C VAL A 25 -7.25 4.30 7.46
N SER A 26 -8.46 3.74 7.49
CA SER A 26 -9.69 4.53 7.58
C SER A 26 -9.72 5.36 8.86
N SER A 27 -9.49 4.70 10.01
CA SER A 27 -9.46 5.34 11.34
C SER A 27 -8.38 6.41 11.44
N PHE A 28 -7.20 6.17 10.84
CA PHE A 28 -6.12 7.17 10.84
C PHE A 28 -6.44 8.40 9.98
N LEU A 29 -7.02 8.19 8.80
CA LEU A 29 -7.35 9.28 7.86
C LEU A 29 -8.61 10.05 8.22
N GLU A 30 -9.54 9.45 8.96
CA GLU A 30 -10.74 10.12 9.44
C GLU A 30 -10.40 11.37 10.26
N GLY A 31 -10.89 12.52 9.81
CA GLY A 31 -10.66 13.81 10.47
C GLY A 31 -9.26 14.41 10.25
N MET A 32 -8.41 13.78 9.45
CA MET A 32 -7.08 14.33 9.15
C MET A 32 -7.14 15.41 8.08
N ASP A 33 -6.58 16.58 8.38
CA ASP A 33 -6.43 17.64 7.40
C ASP A 33 -5.08 17.55 6.68
N LEU A 34 -5.09 16.93 5.49
CA LEU A 34 -3.91 16.87 4.63
C LEU A 34 -3.74 18.19 3.84
N PRO A 35 -2.53 18.73 3.67
CA PRO A 35 -2.36 19.90 2.83
C PRO A 35 -2.48 19.54 1.34
N GLY A 36 -3.20 20.39 0.60
CA GLY A 36 -3.29 20.31 -0.86
C GLY A 36 -3.94 19.04 -1.40
N ARG A 37 -3.57 18.68 -2.63
CA ARG A 37 -4.02 17.45 -3.29
C ARG A 37 -3.18 16.26 -2.83
N THR A 38 -3.79 15.10 -2.72
CA THR A 38 -3.12 13.88 -2.23
C THR A 38 -2.79 12.96 -3.39
N PHE A 39 -1.51 12.63 -3.55
CA PHE A 39 -1.05 11.51 -4.35
C PHE A 39 -0.79 10.33 -3.43
N LEU A 40 -1.03 9.12 -3.94
CA LEU A 40 -0.90 7.91 -3.13
C LEU A 40 0.06 6.93 -3.79
N VAL A 41 1.08 6.52 -3.04
CA VAL A 41 1.96 5.43 -3.41
C VAL A 41 1.90 4.34 -2.37
N GLY A 42 1.99 3.08 -2.76
CA GLY A 42 2.00 2.00 -1.78
C GLY A 42 2.72 0.75 -2.26
N MET A 43 3.20 -0.02 -1.30
CA MET A 43 3.94 -1.26 -1.53
C MET A 43 3.65 -2.26 -0.41
N GLY A 44 3.54 -3.53 -0.77
CA GLY A 44 3.33 -4.62 0.19
C GLY A 44 2.00 -5.35 -0.01
N LYS A 45 1.86 -6.48 0.68
CA LYS A 45 0.72 -7.41 0.51
C LYS A 45 -0.64 -6.80 0.81
N ALA A 46 -0.70 -5.79 1.67
CA ALA A 46 -1.93 -5.13 2.08
C ALA A 46 -2.17 -3.79 1.36
N SER A 47 -1.28 -3.38 0.45
CA SER A 47 -1.29 -2.05 -0.16
C SER A 47 -2.61 -1.74 -0.89
N VAL A 48 -3.24 -2.74 -1.52
CA VAL A 48 -4.54 -2.60 -2.20
C VAL A 48 -5.67 -2.30 -1.21
N GLN A 49 -5.76 -3.03 -0.09
CA GLN A 49 -6.78 -2.78 0.93
C GLN A 49 -6.57 -1.43 1.63
N MET A 50 -5.31 -1.07 1.90
CA MET A 50 -4.94 0.23 2.46
C MET A 50 -5.33 1.37 1.50
N ALA A 51 -5.04 1.21 0.20
CA ALA A 51 -5.38 2.22 -0.80
C ALA A 51 -6.89 2.37 -0.99
N LYS A 52 -7.64 1.27 -0.93
CA LYS A 52 -9.10 1.31 -0.95
C LYS A 52 -9.66 2.15 0.20
N ALA A 53 -9.17 1.95 1.42
CA ALA A 53 -9.55 2.78 2.58
C ALA A 53 -9.24 4.25 2.35
N ALA A 54 -8.05 4.57 1.83
CA ALA A 54 -7.68 5.94 1.53
C ALA A 54 -8.59 6.58 0.46
N GLU A 55 -8.95 5.85 -0.61
CA GLU A 55 -9.90 6.35 -1.61
C GLU A 55 -11.32 6.56 -1.05
N ASP A 56 -11.76 5.70 -0.14
CA ASP A 56 -13.09 5.81 0.48
C ASP A 56 -13.18 7.01 1.43
N ILE A 57 -12.12 7.29 2.20
CA ILE A 57 -12.09 8.41 3.15
C ILE A 57 -11.76 9.75 2.49
N LEU A 58 -10.75 9.79 1.61
CA LEU A 58 -10.27 11.04 1.01
C LEU A 58 -11.06 11.43 -0.26
N GLY A 59 -11.73 10.47 -0.90
CA GLY A 59 -12.58 10.72 -2.07
C GLY A 59 -11.86 11.47 -3.19
N ASP A 60 -12.43 12.61 -3.59
CA ASP A 60 -11.93 13.44 -4.69
C ASP A 60 -10.62 14.18 -4.37
N ARG A 61 -10.18 14.14 -3.11
CA ARG A 61 -8.86 14.68 -2.73
C ARG A 61 -7.70 13.82 -3.24
N VAL A 62 -7.97 12.56 -3.59
CA VAL A 62 -7.01 11.67 -4.22
C VAL A 62 -6.87 12.06 -5.70
N GLU A 63 -5.74 12.64 -6.05
CA GLU A 63 -5.45 13.03 -7.44
C GLU A 63 -5.07 11.81 -8.29
N GLY A 64 -4.40 10.83 -7.68
CA GLY A 64 -4.00 9.59 -8.32
C GLY A 64 -2.75 8.99 -7.70
N GLY A 65 -2.24 7.94 -8.35
CA GLY A 65 -1.03 7.25 -7.92
C GLY A 65 -1.08 5.75 -8.21
N LEU A 66 -0.31 4.97 -7.47
CA LEU A 66 -0.27 3.52 -7.63
C LEU A 66 0.04 2.77 -6.34
N VAL A 67 -0.40 1.52 -6.27
CA VAL A 67 0.06 0.56 -5.27
C VAL A 67 0.59 -0.70 -5.93
N VAL A 68 1.57 -1.32 -5.28
CA VAL A 68 2.21 -2.55 -5.73
C VAL A 68 1.95 -3.66 -4.73
N THR A 69 1.46 -4.79 -5.23
CA THR A 69 1.18 -6.01 -4.45
C THR A 69 1.73 -7.24 -5.15
N LYS A 70 1.61 -8.42 -4.55
CA LYS A 70 2.08 -9.68 -5.15
C LYS A 70 1.08 -10.20 -6.19
N TYR A 71 1.56 -11.03 -7.10
CA TYR A 71 0.71 -11.67 -8.12
C TYR A 71 -0.55 -12.34 -7.56
N GLY A 72 -1.67 -12.14 -8.25
CA GLY A 72 -3.00 -12.62 -7.89
C GLY A 72 -3.60 -11.96 -6.65
N HIS A 73 -3.06 -10.83 -6.19
CA HIS A 73 -3.56 -10.06 -5.03
C HIS A 73 -3.95 -8.62 -5.41
N GLY A 74 -3.98 -8.32 -6.70
CA GLY A 74 -4.49 -7.09 -7.24
C GLY A 74 -6.00 -6.93 -7.03
N GLY A 75 -6.55 -5.93 -7.69
CA GLY A 75 -7.96 -5.57 -7.59
C GLY A 75 -8.20 -4.25 -8.30
N GLU A 76 -9.46 -3.85 -8.34
CA GLU A 76 -9.85 -2.57 -8.94
C GLU A 76 -10.01 -1.51 -7.86
N LEU A 77 -9.40 -0.35 -8.12
CA LEU A 77 -9.53 0.88 -7.34
C LEU A 77 -10.03 1.99 -8.28
N ARG A 78 -10.59 3.06 -7.72
CA ARG A 78 -11.26 4.10 -8.52
C ARG A 78 -10.28 5.06 -9.19
N ARG A 79 -9.20 5.41 -8.50
CA ARG A 79 -8.25 6.49 -8.83
C ARG A 79 -6.80 6.01 -8.81
N ILE A 80 -6.51 4.97 -8.02
CA ILE A 80 -5.16 4.42 -7.84
C ILE A 80 -4.94 3.22 -8.76
N LYS A 81 -3.81 3.20 -9.47
CA LYS A 81 -3.41 2.04 -10.27
C LYS A 81 -2.94 0.91 -9.36
N VAL A 82 -3.29 -0.33 -9.71
CA VAL A 82 -2.79 -1.52 -9.01
C VAL A 82 -1.80 -2.24 -9.92
N LEU A 83 -0.56 -2.38 -9.46
CA LEU A 83 0.48 -3.17 -10.12
C LEU A 83 0.77 -4.43 -9.31
N GLU A 84 1.12 -5.50 -10.01
CA GLU A 84 1.57 -6.74 -9.39
C GLU A 84 3.03 -7.01 -9.72
N ALA A 85 3.78 -7.54 -8.74
CA ALA A 85 5.20 -7.84 -8.87
C ALA A 85 5.61 -9.10 -8.09
N GLY A 86 6.84 -9.56 -8.32
CA GLY A 86 7.43 -10.73 -7.69
C GLY A 86 7.58 -10.61 -6.17
N HIS A 87 7.17 -11.67 -5.45
CA HIS A 87 7.41 -11.83 -4.03
C HIS A 87 7.39 -13.33 -3.68
N PRO A 88 8.36 -13.89 -2.92
CA PRO A 88 9.37 -13.17 -2.13
C PRO A 88 10.63 -12.79 -2.91
N VAL A 89 10.80 -13.29 -4.13
CA VAL A 89 11.94 -12.95 -5.00
C VAL A 89 11.54 -11.77 -5.89
N PRO A 90 12.34 -10.67 -5.93
CA PRO A 90 12.08 -9.53 -6.79
C PRO A 90 12.13 -9.88 -8.27
N ASP A 91 11.45 -9.09 -9.10
CA ASP A 91 11.47 -9.24 -10.56
C ASP A 91 11.42 -7.88 -11.29
N GLU A 92 11.51 -7.95 -12.62
CA GLU A 92 11.45 -6.80 -13.53
C GLU A 92 10.16 -5.99 -13.40
N ALA A 93 9.03 -6.63 -13.05
CA ALA A 93 7.78 -5.93 -12.83
C ALA A 93 7.88 -5.04 -11.58
N GLY A 94 8.52 -5.54 -10.52
CA GLY A 94 8.81 -4.75 -9.33
C GLY A 94 9.74 -3.57 -9.59
N MET A 95 10.73 -3.73 -10.48
CA MET A 95 11.64 -2.63 -10.84
C MET A 95 10.90 -1.50 -11.57
N ARG A 96 10.10 -1.85 -12.59
CA ARG A 96 9.24 -0.88 -13.29
C ARG A 96 8.26 -0.20 -12.33
N ALA A 97 7.68 -0.95 -11.39
CA ALA A 97 6.77 -0.38 -10.41
C ALA A 97 7.46 0.61 -9.46
N ALA A 98 8.72 0.36 -9.08
CA ALA A 98 9.51 1.28 -8.27
C ALA A 98 9.83 2.59 -9.03
N GLU A 99 10.14 2.50 -10.33
CA GLU A 99 10.31 3.67 -11.19
C GLU A 99 9.02 4.49 -11.32
N GLU A 100 7.87 3.84 -11.45
CA GLU A 100 6.56 4.51 -11.48
C GLU A 100 6.24 5.21 -10.16
N ILE A 101 6.54 4.59 -9.01
CA ILE A 101 6.42 5.24 -7.69
C ILE A 101 7.27 6.51 -7.64
N LEU A 102 8.52 6.43 -8.11
CA LEU A 102 9.42 7.59 -8.15
C LEU A 102 8.87 8.71 -9.05
N SER A 103 8.26 8.35 -10.18
CA SER A 103 7.59 9.30 -11.09
C SER A 103 6.42 10.01 -10.39
N VAL A 104 5.58 9.30 -9.64
CA VAL A 104 4.48 9.90 -8.85
C VAL A 104 5.00 10.79 -7.73
N ALA A 105 6.03 10.33 -7.02
CA ALA A 105 6.66 11.13 -5.97
C ALA A 105 7.20 12.47 -6.52
N ARG A 106 7.86 12.45 -7.69
CA ARG A 106 8.34 13.67 -8.38
C ARG A 106 7.19 14.60 -8.79
N LYS A 107 6.03 14.07 -9.21
CA LYS A 107 4.86 14.86 -9.64
C LYS A 107 4.13 15.56 -8.48
N THR A 108 4.21 15.02 -7.26
CA THR A 108 3.49 15.56 -6.10
C THR A 108 3.87 17.02 -5.82
N GLY A 109 5.14 17.39 -6.05
CA GLY A 109 5.63 18.76 -5.90
C GLY A 109 5.56 19.29 -4.46
N GLN A 110 5.80 20.59 -4.28
CA GLN A 110 5.95 21.20 -2.94
C GLN A 110 4.61 21.50 -2.22
N ARG A 111 3.49 21.44 -2.93
CA ARG A 111 2.16 21.80 -2.39
C ARG A 111 1.20 20.61 -2.31
N GLY A 112 1.63 19.42 -2.72
CA GLY A 112 0.87 18.19 -2.63
C GLY A 112 1.31 17.35 -1.42
N THR A 113 0.43 16.47 -0.98
CA THR A 113 0.75 15.42 -0.01
C THR A 113 1.02 14.12 -0.76
N LEU A 114 2.15 13.47 -0.48
CA LEU A 114 2.40 12.10 -0.90
C LEU A 114 2.09 11.15 0.26
N LEU A 115 0.98 10.42 0.17
CA LEU A 115 0.60 9.41 1.15
C LEU A 115 1.26 8.07 0.77
N CYS A 116 2.16 7.59 1.64
CA CYS A 116 2.90 6.34 1.45
C CYS A 116 2.27 5.20 2.28
N LEU A 117 1.68 4.21 1.61
CA LEU A 117 1.02 3.05 2.24
C LEU A 117 1.93 1.82 2.19
N ILE A 118 2.58 1.49 3.31
CA ILE A 118 3.63 0.47 3.36
C ILE A 118 3.17 -0.72 4.22
N SER A 119 3.32 -1.92 3.68
CA SER A 119 3.12 -3.18 4.42
C SER A 119 4.21 -4.21 4.06
N GLY A 120 4.13 -5.40 4.66
CA GLY A 120 5.12 -6.46 4.47
C GLY A 120 5.29 -6.88 3.00
N GLY A 121 6.53 -7.07 2.57
CA GLY A 121 6.90 -7.51 1.21
C GLY A 121 7.39 -6.39 0.28
N GLY A 122 7.35 -5.12 0.73
CA GLY A 122 7.80 -3.98 -0.08
C GLY A 122 9.20 -4.12 -0.67
N SER A 123 10.15 -4.69 0.08
CA SER A 123 11.55 -4.87 -0.38
C SER A 123 11.70 -5.69 -1.66
N ALA A 124 10.83 -6.69 -1.86
CA ALA A 124 10.81 -7.53 -3.04
C ALA A 124 9.90 -6.98 -4.15
N LEU A 125 8.83 -6.28 -3.75
CA LEU A 125 7.83 -5.75 -4.70
C LEU A 125 8.28 -4.48 -5.41
N THR A 126 9.19 -3.70 -4.83
CA THR A 126 9.66 -2.44 -5.42
C THR A 126 11.19 -2.34 -5.35
N PRO A 127 11.95 -3.27 -5.94
CA PRO A 127 13.38 -3.16 -6.08
C PRO A 127 13.73 -1.98 -6.99
N LEU A 128 14.71 -1.16 -6.63
CA LEU A 128 15.30 -0.20 -7.56
C LEU A 128 16.81 -0.15 -7.28
N PRO A 129 17.59 -1.09 -7.83
CA PRO A 129 19.04 -1.08 -7.69
C PRO A 129 19.64 0.26 -8.16
N PRO A 130 20.73 0.74 -7.53
CA PRO A 130 21.49 1.88 -8.05
C PRO A 130 21.96 1.65 -9.48
N GLU A 131 22.26 2.74 -10.19
CA GLU A 131 22.84 2.67 -11.53
C GLU A 131 24.12 1.83 -11.53
N GLY A 132 24.20 0.89 -12.48
CA GLY A 132 25.32 -0.04 -12.62
C GLY A 132 25.22 -1.32 -11.79
N ILE A 133 24.17 -1.53 -11.01
CA ILE A 133 23.89 -2.77 -10.27
C ILE A 133 22.66 -3.45 -10.89
N THR A 134 22.77 -4.74 -11.26
CA THR A 134 21.62 -5.48 -11.81
C THR A 134 20.65 -5.94 -10.72
N LEU A 135 19.46 -6.40 -11.12
CA LEU A 135 18.49 -6.94 -10.16
C LEU A 135 18.99 -8.24 -9.50
N GLU A 136 19.75 -9.05 -10.24
CA GLU A 136 20.33 -10.31 -9.76
C GLU A 136 21.48 -10.11 -8.77
N GLU A 137 22.18 -8.97 -8.82
CA GLU A 137 23.30 -8.64 -7.94
C GLU A 137 22.85 -8.11 -6.56
N LYS A 138 21.58 -7.72 -6.43
CA LYS A 138 20.97 -7.24 -5.19
C LYS A 138 20.61 -8.38 -4.23
#